data_AF-A0A9E1VG32-F1
#
_entry.id   AF-A0A9E1VG32-F1
#
_cell.length_a   1.000
_cell.length_b   1.000
_cell.length_c   1.000
_cell.angle_alpha   90.00
_cell.angle_beta   90.00
_cell.angle_gamma   90.00
#
_symmetry.space_group_name_H-M   'P 1'
#
loop_
_entity.id
_entity.type
_entity.pdbx_description
1 polymer ?
#
loop_
_entity_poly.entity_id
_entity_poly.type
_entity_poly.pdbx_seq_one_letter_code
_entity_poly.pdbx_strand_id
1 'polypeptide(L)'
;PLGHAVVYARTYRFSKASIVKKHQKVIVRFLSVVIALFALFYLIAFNDVFGFVMTIAVFLVLIKRPKDRLFFLTMYLVVAVLEIVGTAYEVWTWPDTAFGVFPLLKSHNPPSGISLFYFLLDIGCFVLYTQFNNKTWKRFKNIKRQQQLQKIEHL
;
A
#
# COMPACT_ATOMS: atom_id res chain seq x y z
N PRO A 1 2.16 4.70 16.19
CA PRO A 1 1.08 5.40 16.95
C PRO A 1 -0.30 4.78 16.70
N LEU A 2 -1.26 4.94 17.63
CA LEU A 2 -2.62 4.37 17.53
C LEU A 2 -3.36 4.77 16.25
N GLY A 3 -3.17 5.99 15.76
CA GLY A 3 -3.79 6.47 14.52
C GLY A 3 -3.48 5.59 13.30
N HIS A 4 -2.26 5.06 13.20
CA HIS A 4 -1.88 4.16 12.10
C HIS A 4 -2.66 2.85 12.15
N ALA A 5 -2.89 2.29 13.34
CA ALA A 5 -3.67 1.08 13.53
C ALA A 5 -5.15 1.29 13.16
N VAL A 6 -5.72 2.46 13.49
CA VAL A 6 -7.10 2.81 13.14
C VAL A 6 -7.25 2.95 11.62
N VAL A 7 -6.33 3.65 10.97
CA VAL A 7 -6.30 3.80 9.50
C VAL A 7 -6.23 2.43 8.84
N TYR A 8 -5.32 1.57 9.30
CA TYR A 8 -5.17 0.21 8.79
C TYR A 8 -6.42 -0.65 9.00
N ALA A 9 -7.02 -0.61 10.18
CA ALA A 9 -8.24 -1.37 10.47
C ALA A 9 -9.41 -0.94 9.57
N ARG A 10 -9.56 0.38 9.36
CA ARG A 10 -10.62 0.92 8.48
C ARG A 10 -10.41 0.55 7.03
N THR A 11 -9.21 0.71 6.49
CA THR A 11 -8.90 0.34 5.10
C THR A 11 -9.03 -1.17 4.89
N TYR A 12 -8.64 -1.98 5.89
CA TYR A 12 -8.83 -3.42 5.85
C TYR A 12 -10.32 -3.79 5.81
N ARG A 13 -11.14 -3.22 6.71
CA ARG A 13 -12.60 -3.45 6.73
C ARG A 13 -13.26 -3.06 5.41
N PHE A 14 -12.89 -1.91 4.85
CA PHE A 14 -13.38 -1.46 3.54
C PHE A 14 -13.00 -2.47 2.43
N SER A 15 -11.74 -2.91 2.39
CA SER A 15 -11.27 -3.87 1.38
C SER A 15 -11.97 -5.23 1.46
N LYS A 16 -12.56 -5.57 2.61
CA LYS A 16 -13.26 -6.83 2.85
C LYS A 16 -14.78 -6.75 2.70
N ALA A 17 -15.35 -5.56 2.57
CA ALA A 17 -16.79 -5.37 2.42
C ALA A 17 -17.33 -6.09 1.18
N SER A 18 -18.51 -6.69 1.29
CA SER A 18 -19.13 -7.54 0.25
C SER A 18 -19.35 -6.79 -1.06
N ILE A 19 -19.84 -5.55 -0.98
CA ILE A 19 -20.07 -4.67 -2.13
C ILE A 19 -18.76 -4.34 -2.86
N VAL A 20 -17.69 -4.08 -2.10
CA VAL A 20 -16.38 -3.70 -2.65
C VAL A 20 -15.72 -4.90 -3.32
N LYS A 21 -15.85 -6.10 -2.74
CA LYS A 21 -15.40 -7.34 -3.37
C LYS A 21 -16.15 -7.65 -4.67
N LYS A 22 -17.47 -7.44 -4.70
CA LYS A 22 -18.29 -7.66 -5.90
C LYS A 22 -17.82 -6.80 -7.08
N HIS A 23 -17.45 -5.55 -6.82
CA HIS A 23 -16.98 -4.60 -7.84
C HIS A 23 -15.45 -4.40 -7.85
N GLN A 24 -14.69 -5.32 -7.26
CA GLN A 24 -13.25 -5.16 -7.01
C GLN A 24 -12.46 -4.79 -8.27
N LYS A 25 -12.74 -5.41 -9.41
CA LYS A 25 -11.99 -5.14 -10.66
C LYS A 25 -12.14 -3.68 -11.12
N VAL A 26 -13.37 -3.16 -11.05
CA VAL A 26 -13.69 -1.79 -11.45
C VAL A 26 -13.05 -0.80 -10.48
N ILE A 27 -13.20 -1.05 -9.17
CA ILE A 27 -12.64 -0.21 -8.11
C ILE A 27 -11.11 -0.17 -8.20
N VAL A 28 -10.45 -1.31 -8.36
CA VAL A 28 -8.99 -1.38 -8.53
C VAL A 28 -8.55 -0.59 -9.76
N ARG A 29 -9.22 -0.74 -10.90
CA ARG A 29 -8.87 0.01 -12.11
C ARG A 29 -9.05 1.51 -11.90
N PHE A 30 -10.16 1.93 -11.31
CA PHE A 30 -10.44 3.32 -10.99
C PHE A 30 -9.37 3.91 -10.06
N LEU A 31 -9.10 3.25 -8.92
CA LEU A 31 -8.10 3.69 -7.95
C LEU A 31 -6.70 3.77 -8.58
N SER A 32 -6.31 2.79 -9.40
CA SER A 32 -5.02 2.84 -10.09
C SER A 32 -4.91 4.04 -11.04
N VAL A 33 -5.96 4.37 -11.78
CA VAL A 33 -5.98 5.55 -12.66
C VAL A 33 -5.88 6.83 -11.84
N VAL A 34 -6.66 6.96 -10.77
CA VAL A 34 -6.60 8.13 -9.88
C VAL A 34 -5.21 8.31 -9.29
N ILE A 35 -4.57 7.24 -8.81
CA ILE A 35 -3.22 7.29 -8.24
C ILE A 35 -2.17 7.64 -9.29
N ALA A 36 -2.29 7.08 -10.50
CA ALA A 36 -1.37 7.41 -11.59
C ALA A 36 -1.48 8.90 -12.00
N LEU A 37 -2.70 9.43 -12.11
CA LEU A 37 -2.93 10.85 -12.40
C LEU A 37 -2.42 11.74 -11.26
N PHE A 38 -2.66 11.35 -10.01
CA PHE A 38 -2.17 12.06 -8.83
C PHE A 38 -0.63 12.16 -8.82
N ALA A 39 0.07 11.04 -9.04
CA ALA A 39 1.52 11.02 -9.08
C ALA A 39 2.09 11.80 -10.29
N LEU A 40 1.42 11.74 -11.46
CA LEU A 40 1.81 12.52 -12.63
C LEU A 40 1.63 14.03 -12.40
N PHE A 41 0.52 14.42 -11.77
CA PHE A 41 0.27 15.80 -11.40
C PHE A 41 1.35 16.32 -10.44
N TYR A 42 1.70 15.54 -9.40
CA TYR A 42 2.77 15.90 -8.47
C TYR A 42 4.13 16.02 -9.13
N LEU A 43 4.43 15.15 -10.11
CA LEU A 43 5.66 15.22 -10.88
C LEU A 43 5.74 16.52 -11.70
N ILE A 44 4.67 16.88 -12.42
CA ILE A 44 4.65 18.06 -13.29
C ILE A 44 4.60 19.36 -12.49
N ALA A 45 3.75 19.42 -11.47
CA ALA A 45 3.52 20.65 -10.69
C ALA A 45 4.65 20.93 -9.69
N PHE A 46 5.22 19.88 -9.09
CA PHE A 46 6.14 20.03 -7.95
C PHE A 46 7.52 19.39 -8.15
N ASN A 47 7.80 18.80 -9.32
CA ASN A 47 9.02 18.04 -9.60
C ASN A 47 9.29 16.94 -8.54
N ASP A 48 8.23 16.29 -8.04
CA ASP A 48 8.29 15.21 -7.06
C ASP A 48 8.78 13.90 -7.70
N VAL A 49 10.06 13.87 -8.08
CA VAL A 49 10.72 12.70 -8.68
C VAL A 49 10.71 11.53 -7.69
N PHE A 50 10.98 11.82 -6.42
CA PHE A 50 11.00 10.79 -5.38
C PHE A 50 9.63 10.10 -5.22
N GLY A 51 8.55 10.87 -5.01
CA GLY A 51 7.22 10.29 -4.85
C GLY A 51 6.71 9.58 -6.10
N PHE A 52 7.08 10.05 -7.29
CA PHE A 52 6.74 9.38 -8.55
C PHE A 52 7.43 8.00 -8.66
N VAL A 53 8.73 7.92 -8.40
CA VAL A 53 9.48 6.65 -8.41
C VAL A 53 8.93 5.67 -7.37
N MET A 54 8.60 6.15 -6.17
CA MET A 54 7.97 5.32 -5.14
C MET A 54 6.60 4.79 -5.58
N THR A 55 5.80 5.61 -6.28
CA THR A 55 4.50 5.18 -6.80
C THR A 55 4.64 4.11 -7.89
N ILE A 56 5.66 4.22 -8.76
CA ILE A 56 5.99 3.14 -9.72
C ILE A 56 6.35 1.86 -8.96
N ALA A 57 7.18 1.95 -7.92
CA ALA A 57 7.53 0.78 -7.10
C ALA A 57 6.30 0.12 -6.47
N VAL A 58 5.32 0.91 -5.99
CA VAL A 58 4.03 0.39 -5.51
C VAL A 58 3.33 -0.42 -6.61
N PHE A 59 3.20 0.12 -7.82
CA PHE A 59 2.57 -0.59 -8.94
C PHE A 59 3.31 -1.89 -9.30
N LEU A 60 4.64 -1.89 -9.30
CA LEU A 60 5.45 -3.09 -9.54
C LEU A 60 5.20 -4.19 -8.50
N VAL A 61 5.10 -3.83 -7.22
CA VAL A 61 4.76 -4.76 -6.14
C VAL A 61 3.34 -5.31 -6.32
N LEU A 62 2.39 -4.45 -6.70
CA LEU A 62 0.99 -4.81 -6.92
C LEU A 62 0.78 -5.76 -8.10
N ILE A 63 1.65 -5.73 -9.12
CA ILE A 63 1.64 -6.72 -10.21
C ILE A 63 1.84 -8.13 -9.64
N LYS A 64 2.82 -8.30 -8.73
CA LYS A 64 3.14 -9.59 -8.09
C LYS A 64 2.12 -10.04 -7.03
N ARG A 65 1.27 -9.14 -6.53
CA ARG A 65 0.32 -9.40 -5.43
C ARG A 65 -1.13 -9.02 -5.79
N PRO A 66 -1.79 -9.74 -6.72
CA PRO A 66 -3.14 -9.39 -7.17
C PRO A 66 -4.22 -9.44 -6.07
N LYS A 67 -4.03 -10.29 -5.06
CA LYS A 67 -4.99 -10.47 -3.95
C LYS A 67 -5.05 -9.28 -3.01
N ASP A 68 -3.98 -8.51 -2.95
CA ASP A 68 -3.80 -7.44 -1.97
C ASP A 68 -4.02 -6.04 -2.60
N ARG A 69 -4.19 -5.97 -3.94
CA ARG A 69 -4.33 -4.71 -4.71
C ARG A 69 -5.34 -3.72 -4.15
N LEU A 70 -6.56 -4.20 -3.85
CA LEU A 70 -7.64 -3.34 -3.38
C LEU A 70 -7.29 -2.67 -2.05
N PHE A 71 -6.79 -3.46 -1.09
CA PHE A 71 -6.39 -2.96 0.22
C PHE A 71 -5.30 -1.90 0.09
N PHE A 72 -4.27 -2.22 -0.69
CA PHE A 72 -3.12 -1.38 -0.90
C PHE A 72 -3.43 -0.08 -1.64
N LEU A 73 -4.21 -0.13 -2.73
CA LEU A 73 -4.62 1.09 -3.44
C LEU A 73 -5.52 1.98 -2.58
N THR A 74 -6.38 1.38 -1.74
CA THR A 74 -7.19 2.13 -0.77
C THR A 74 -6.28 2.80 0.27
N MET A 75 -5.31 2.05 0.80
CA MET A 75 -4.34 2.57 1.76
C MET A 75 -3.56 3.75 1.17
N TYR A 76 -3.12 3.64 -0.09
CA TYR A 76 -2.41 4.71 -0.78
C TYR A 76 -3.22 6.01 -0.74
N LEU A 77 -4.50 5.97 -1.13
CA LEU A 77 -5.33 7.19 -1.13
C LEU A 77 -5.54 7.74 0.28
N VAL A 78 -5.83 6.87 1.26
CA VAL A 78 -6.06 7.34 2.64
C VAL A 78 -4.79 7.99 3.21
N VAL A 79 -3.62 7.40 2.97
CA VAL A 79 -2.34 7.99 3.38
C VAL A 79 -2.09 9.30 2.64
N ALA A 80 -2.32 9.36 1.32
CA ALA A 80 -2.15 10.60 0.56
C ALA A 80 -3.00 11.75 1.11
N VAL A 81 -4.27 11.51 1.45
CA VAL A 81 -5.13 12.52 2.08
C VAL A 81 -4.59 12.92 3.45
N LEU A 82 -4.17 11.96 4.28
CA LEU A 82 -3.61 12.26 5.60
C LEU A 82 -2.34 13.10 5.53
N GLU A 83 -1.48 12.83 4.56
CA GLU A 83 -0.24 13.56 4.34
C GLU A 83 -0.51 14.98 3.86
N ILE A 84 -1.43 15.17 2.91
CA ILE A 84 -1.84 16.51 2.46
C ILE A 84 -2.43 17.31 3.61
N VAL A 85 -3.31 16.69 4.42
CA VAL A 85 -3.92 17.35 5.57
C VAL A 85 -2.88 17.65 6.65
N GLY A 86 -2.01 16.71 6.98
CA GLY A 86 -0.99 16.88 8.01
C GLY A 86 0.03 17.96 7.68
N THR A 87 0.44 18.03 6.41
CA THR A 87 1.34 19.08 5.92
C THR A 87 0.66 20.45 5.84
N ALA A 88 -0.63 20.51 5.46
CA ALA A 88 -1.41 21.74 5.45
C ALA A 88 -1.61 22.34 6.87
N TYR A 89 -1.71 21.49 7.90
CA TYR A 89 -1.79 21.91 9.30
C TYR A 89 -0.41 22.02 9.98
N GLU A 90 0.69 21.90 9.22
CA GLU A 90 2.07 21.96 9.70
C GLU A 90 2.38 20.97 10.86
N VAL A 91 1.63 19.87 10.93
CA VAL A 91 1.82 18.83 11.95
C VAL A 91 3.14 18.09 11.71
N TRP A 92 3.53 17.94 10.44
CA TRP A 92 4.84 17.46 10.02
C TRP A 92 5.24 18.04 8.67
N THR A 93 6.53 18.04 8.40
CA THR A 93 7.13 18.55 7.16
C THR A 93 8.11 17.54 6.59
N TRP A 94 8.03 17.31 5.28
CA TRP A 94 9.00 16.51 4.55
C TRP A 94 10.12 17.39 3.96
N PRO A 95 11.37 16.91 3.95
CA PRO A 95 12.48 17.62 3.33
C PRO A 95 12.35 17.67 1.79
N ASP A 96 12.91 18.71 1.17
CA ASP A 96 12.87 18.95 -0.29
C ASP A 96 13.66 17.92 -1.12
N THR A 97 14.46 17.07 -0.46
CA THR A 97 15.19 15.97 -1.07
C THR A 97 14.87 14.68 -0.33
N ALA A 98 15.01 13.53 -1.00
CA ALA A 98 14.68 12.24 -0.41
C ALA A 98 15.42 12.04 0.91
N PHE A 99 14.66 12.05 2.01
CA PHE A 99 15.15 12.00 3.39
C PHE A 99 16.20 13.04 3.77
N GLY A 100 16.40 14.10 2.98
CA GLY A 100 17.47 15.07 3.19
C GLY A 100 18.88 14.59 2.79
N VAL A 101 19.00 13.41 2.16
CA VAL A 101 20.30 12.74 1.93
C VAL A 101 20.63 12.59 0.45
N PHE A 102 19.64 12.47 -0.44
CA PHE A 102 19.85 12.25 -1.87
C PHE A 102 19.46 13.47 -2.70
N PRO A 103 20.41 14.36 -3.08
CA PRO A 103 20.11 15.60 -3.81
C PRO A 103 19.53 15.36 -5.20
N LEU A 104 19.81 14.19 -5.78
CA LEU A 104 19.31 13.77 -7.09
C LEU A 104 17.80 13.49 -7.08
N LEU A 105 17.22 13.18 -5.91
CA LEU A 105 15.81 12.84 -5.74
C LEU A 105 15.10 13.99 -5.03
N LYS A 106 14.65 14.97 -5.82
CA LYS A 106 13.76 16.02 -5.31
C LYS A 106 12.46 15.39 -4.80
N SER A 107 12.05 15.81 -3.62
CA SER A 107 10.84 15.38 -2.92
C SER A 107 9.99 16.60 -2.64
N HIS A 108 8.67 16.46 -2.73
CA HIS A 108 7.76 17.52 -2.31
C HIS A 108 7.26 17.29 -0.87
N ASN A 109 6.58 18.29 -0.31
CA ASN A 109 5.94 18.21 1.00
C ASN A 109 4.41 18.17 0.86
N PRO A 110 3.76 17.00 0.83
CA PRO A 110 4.30 15.65 1.02
C PRO A 110 4.67 14.95 -0.30
N PRO A 111 5.52 13.91 -0.26
CA PRO A 111 5.81 13.10 -1.43
C PRO A 111 4.61 12.21 -1.78
N SER A 112 4.22 12.22 -3.05
CA SER A 112 3.05 11.50 -3.55
C SER A 112 3.08 10.00 -3.25
N GLY A 113 4.26 9.38 -3.30
CA GLY A 113 4.46 7.93 -3.15
C GLY A 113 4.88 7.44 -1.76
N ILE A 114 4.80 8.26 -0.71
CA ILE A 114 5.26 7.87 0.64
C ILE A 114 4.55 6.64 1.20
N SER A 115 3.34 6.34 0.70
CA SER A 115 2.60 5.15 1.06
C SER A 115 3.39 3.84 0.84
N LEU A 116 4.39 3.81 -0.05
CA LEU A 116 5.26 2.63 -0.24
C LEU A 116 5.85 2.11 1.09
N PHE A 117 6.22 2.99 2.02
CA PHE A 117 6.79 2.58 3.31
C PHE A 117 5.79 1.80 4.16
N TYR A 118 4.51 2.17 4.14
CA TYR A 118 3.46 1.41 4.82
C TYR A 118 3.34 0.00 4.25
N PHE A 119 3.52 -0.16 2.95
CA PHE A 119 3.42 -1.44 2.27
C PHE A 119 4.64 -2.32 2.57
N LEU A 120 5.84 -1.74 2.49
CA LEU A 120 7.09 -2.45 2.79
C LEU A 120 7.13 -2.89 4.24
N LEU A 121 6.64 -2.06 5.16
CA LEU A 121 6.51 -2.42 6.57
C LEU A 121 5.54 -3.59 6.77
N ASP A 122 4.35 -3.55 6.17
CA ASP A 122 3.35 -4.62 6.27
C ASP A 122 3.89 -5.96 5.73
N ILE A 123 4.50 -5.94 4.54
CA ILE A 123 5.14 -7.12 3.94
C ILE A 123 6.34 -7.58 4.78
N GLY A 124 7.15 -6.65 5.28
CA GLY A 124 8.31 -6.92 6.11
C GLY A 124 7.92 -7.61 7.41
N CYS A 125 6.93 -7.07 8.13
CA CYS A 125 6.37 -7.67 9.34
C CYS A 125 5.84 -9.08 9.06
N PHE A 126 5.11 -9.28 7.95
CA PHE A 126 4.63 -10.60 7.56
C PHE A 126 5.77 -11.59 7.28
N VAL A 127 6.78 -11.18 6.51
CA VAL A 127 7.94 -12.02 6.18
C VAL A 127 8.71 -12.38 7.44
N LEU A 128 9.05 -11.40 8.27
CA LEU A 128 9.74 -11.62 9.54
C LEU A 128 8.94 -12.58 10.42
N TYR A 129 7.64 -12.36 10.60
CA TYR A 129 6.78 -13.26 11.36
C TYR A 129 6.84 -14.70 10.84
N THR A 130 6.76 -14.91 9.51
CA THR A 130 6.82 -16.26 8.94
C THR A 130 8.19 -16.92 9.09
N GLN A 131 9.28 -16.14 9.15
CA GLN A 131 10.63 -16.65 9.39
C GLN A 131 10.83 -17.03 10.86
N PHE A 132 10.48 -16.15 11.80
CA PHE A 132 10.59 -16.41 13.24
C PHE A 132 9.68 -17.57 13.69
N ASN A 133 8.45 -17.63 13.19
CA ASN A 133 7.44 -18.62 13.61
C ASN A 133 7.29 -19.75 12.59
N ASN A 134 8.41 -20.33 12.14
CA ASN A 134 8.43 -21.34 11.07
C ASN A 134 7.56 -22.57 11.38
N LYS A 135 7.50 -23.04 12.63
CA LYS A 135 6.63 -24.16 13.04
C LYS A 135 5.14 -23.86 12.78
N THR A 136 4.68 -22.67 13.20
CA THR A 136 3.32 -22.20 12.98
C THR A 136 3.04 -22.01 11.50
N TRP A 137 4.00 -21.46 10.75
CA TRP A 137 3.87 -21.27 9.30
C TRP A 137 3.76 -22.60 8.54
N LYS A 138 4.55 -23.61 8.90
CA LYS A 138 4.44 -24.97 8.33
C LYS A 138 3.06 -25.58 8.60
N ARG A 139 2.56 -25.45 9.83
CA ARG A 139 1.20 -25.91 10.19
C ARG A 139 0.14 -25.22 9.33
N PHE A 140 0.20 -23.90 9.19
CA PHE A 140 -0.72 -23.14 8.34
C PHE A 140 -0.69 -23.59 6.87
N LYS A 141 0.51 -23.79 6.30
CA LYS A 141 0.65 -24.30 4.92
C LYS A 141 0.03 -25.69 4.75
N ASN A 142 0.23 -26.58 5.72
CA ASN A 142 -0.36 -27.92 5.68
C ASN A 142 -1.89 -27.87 5.71
N ILE A 143 -2.49 -27.08 6.61
CA ILE A 143 -3.95 -26.91 6.69
C ILE A 143 -4.49 -26.38 5.36
N LYS A 144 -3.85 -25.36 4.78
CA LYS A 144 -4.27 -24.76 3.51
C LYS A 144 -4.18 -25.75 2.34
N ARG A 145 -3.14 -26.59 2.32
CA ARG A 145 -2.99 -27.66 1.32
C ARG A 145 -4.11 -28.68 1.43
N GLN A 146 -4.46 -29.12 2.64
CA GLN A 146 -5.54 -30.09 2.87
C GLN A 146 -6.91 -29.53 2.43
N GLN A 147 -7.21 -28.29 2.78
CA GLN A 147 -8.44 -27.62 2.32
C GLN A 147 -8.54 -27.51 0.80
N GLN A 148 -7.40 -27.32 0.12
CA GLN A 148 -7.37 -27.23 -1.34
C GLN A 148 -7.59 -28.60 -2.00
N LEU A 149 -7.07 -29.67 -1.41
CA LEU A 149 -7.28 -31.05 -1.88
C LEU A 149 -8.75 -31.46 -1.74
N GLN A 150 -9.36 -31.24 -0.57
CA GLN A 150 -10.78 -31.51 -0.34
C GLN A 150 -11.67 -30.78 -1.35
N LYS A 151 -11.31 -29.54 -1.71
CA LYS A 151 -12.09 -28.75 -2.67
C LYS A 151 -12.00 -29.29 -4.11
N ILE A 152 -10.95 -30.04 -4.44
CA ILE A 152 -10.76 -30.69 -5.74
C ILE A 152 -11.52 -32.03 -5.75
N GLU A 153 -11.54 -32.77 -4.64
CA GLU A 153 -12.29 -34.04 -4.53
C GLU A 153 -13.81 -33.86 -4.61
N HIS A 154 -14.31 -32.67 -4.30
CA HIS A 154 -15.73 -32.31 -4.38
C HIS A 154 -16.16 -31.62 -5.70
N LEU A 155 -15.26 -31.52 -6.69
CA LEU A 155 -15.53 -30.99 -8.03
C LEU A 155 -15.55 -32.13 -9.06
#